data_AF-A0A8T5G1Q4-F1
#
_entry.id   AF-A0A8T5G1Q4-F1
#
_cell.length_a   1.000
_cell.length_b   1.000
_cell.length_c   1.000
_cell.angle_alpha   90.00
_cell.angle_beta   90.00
_cell.angle_gamma   90.00
#
_symmetry.space_group_name_H-M   'P 1'
#
loop_
_entity.id
_entity.type
_entity.pdbx_description
1 polymer ?
#
loop_
_entity_poly.entity_id
_entity_poly.type
_entity_poly.pdbx_seq_one_letter_code
_entity_poly.pdbx_strand_id
1 'polypeptide(L)'
;MKKINKFTILLILIILISSCTQKLSDDVIFRIDILYEHTILMEDYSKPETLQSMNIDVDVLEPSESIDTIRKMELLEMSYGMETEGTYEERVSQLEDKMNQLMDEWVLLENS
;
A
#
# COMPACT_ATOMS: atom_id res chain seq x y z
N MET A 1 23.96 -1.69 -16.43
CA MET A 1 23.23 -1.33 -15.19
C MET A 1 22.87 -2.62 -14.47
N LYS A 2 23.34 -2.82 -13.22
CA LYS A 2 22.98 -4.01 -12.44
C LYS A 2 21.48 -3.93 -12.15
N LYS A 3 20.68 -4.85 -12.70
CA LYS A 3 19.25 -4.96 -12.40
C LYS A 3 19.13 -5.27 -10.91
N ILE A 4 18.64 -4.30 -10.14
CA ILE A 4 18.22 -4.57 -8.77
C ILE A 4 17.06 -5.56 -8.89
N ASN A 5 17.19 -6.70 -8.24
CA ASN A 5 16.21 -7.77 -8.34
C ASN A 5 14.93 -7.30 -7.63
N LYS A 6 13.75 -7.46 -8.26
CA LYS A 6 12.48 -6.94 -7.74
C LYS A 6 12.18 -7.47 -6.33
N PHE A 7 12.56 -8.73 -6.09
CA PHE A 7 12.50 -9.37 -4.78
C PHE A 7 13.37 -8.66 -3.72
N THR A 8 14.50 -8.07 -4.11
CA THR A 8 15.40 -7.33 -3.21
C THR A 8 14.80 -5.99 -2.76
N ILE A 9 14.02 -5.31 -3.61
CA ILE A 9 13.33 -4.07 -3.23
C ILE A 9 12.19 -4.39 -2.25
N LEU A 10 11.41 -5.44 -2.55
CA LEU A 10 10.35 -5.92 -1.66
C LEU A 10 10.90 -6.35 -0.29
N LEU A 11 12.03 -7.07 -0.28
CA LEU A 11 12.71 -7.50 0.93
C LEU A 11 13.28 -6.32 1.72
N ILE A 12 13.81 -5.28 1.05
CA ILE A 12 14.29 -4.05 1.70
C ILE A 12 13.12 -3.27 2.33
N LEU A 13 11.97 -3.20 1.65
CA LEU A 13 10.76 -2.56 2.18
C LEU A 13 10.24 -3.29 3.42
N ILE A 14 10.16 -4.63 3.39
CA ILE A 14 9.74 -5.44 4.54
C ILE A 14 10.72 -5.31 5.72
N ILE A 15 12.03 -5.27 5.46
CA ILE A 15 13.06 -5.04 6.50
C ILE A 15 12.97 -3.63 7.09
N LEU A 16 12.68 -2.61 6.29
CA LEU A 16 12.48 -1.23 6.78
C LEU A 16 11.25 -1.15 7.68
N ILE A 17 10.14 -1.78 7.28
CA ILE A 17 8.90 -1.88 8.08
C ILE A 17 9.17 -2.61 9.41
N SER A 18 9.94 -3.69 9.38
CA SER A 18 10.26 -4.49 10.58
C SER A 18 11.23 -3.78 11.54
N SER A 19 11.95 -2.77 11.06
CA SER A 19 12.95 -2.03 11.85
C SER A 19 12.41 -0.76 12.56
N CYS A 20 11.18 -0.33 12.27
CA CYS A 20 10.57 0.89 12.84
C CYS A 20 9.74 0.64 14.12
N THR A 21 10.11 -0.32 14.94
CA THR A 21 9.56 -0.41 16.31
C THR A 21 10.31 0.57 17.21
N GLN A 22 9.89 1.85 17.25
CA GLN A 22 9.92 2.80 18.39
C GLN A 22 10.03 4.29 17.94
N LYS A 23 8.94 4.94 17.47
CA LYS A 23 8.37 6.20 18.04
C LYS A 23 7.08 6.65 17.31
N LEU A 24 6.02 6.83 18.10
CA LEU A 24 4.61 6.72 17.72
C LEU A 24 3.92 7.84 16.89
N SER A 25 4.56 8.93 16.45
CA SER A 25 3.87 9.95 15.60
C SER A 25 4.35 10.01 14.16
N ASP A 26 5.66 10.11 13.97
CA ASP A 26 6.26 10.33 12.65
C ASP A 26 6.31 9.03 11.84
N ASP A 27 6.35 7.88 12.53
CA ASP A 27 6.29 6.55 11.92
C ASP A 27 4.93 6.28 11.25
N VAL A 28 3.83 6.84 11.77
CA VAL A 28 2.48 6.60 11.21
C VAL A 28 2.28 7.34 9.89
N ILE A 29 2.80 8.57 9.79
CA ILE A 29 2.82 9.34 8.54
C ILE A 29 3.62 8.58 7.48
N PHE A 30 4.81 8.10 7.86
CA PHE A 30 5.67 7.36 6.96
C PHE A 30 5.05 6.04 6.48
N ARG A 31 4.30 5.34 7.34
CA ARG A 31 3.56 4.12 6.96
C ARG A 31 2.51 4.39 5.89
N ILE A 32 1.72 5.45 6.03
CA ILE A 32 0.74 5.83 5.01
C ILE A 32 1.42 6.20 3.70
N ASP A 33 2.52 6.97 3.75
CA ASP A 33 3.27 7.30 2.53
C ASP A 33 3.77 6.03 1.83
N ILE A 34 4.31 5.06 2.57
CA ILE A 34 4.73 3.77 1.99
C ILE A 34 3.56 3.02 1.36
N LEU A 35 2.43 2.89 2.06
CA LEU A 35 1.26 2.17 1.54
C LEU A 35 0.72 2.84 0.27
N TYR A 36 0.69 4.16 0.25
CA TYR A 36 0.23 4.94 -0.89
C TYR A 36 1.13 4.72 -2.12
N GLU A 37 2.44 4.91 -1.96
CA GLU A 37 3.42 4.68 -3.02
C GLU A 37 3.40 3.23 -3.49
N HIS A 38 3.26 2.28 -2.57
CA HIS A 38 3.16 0.87 -2.94
C HIS A 38 1.93 0.60 -3.82
N THR A 39 0.79 1.21 -3.52
CA THR A 39 -0.44 1.04 -4.31
C THR A 39 -0.30 1.63 -5.71
N ILE A 40 0.29 2.82 -5.85
CA ILE A 40 0.61 3.40 -7.16
C ILE A 40 1.56 2.48 -7.95
N LEU A 41 2.60 1.95 -7.30
CA LEU A 41 3.50 1.02 -7.96
C LEU A 41 2.77 -0.26 -8.38
N MET A 42 1.82 -0.76 -7.61
CA MET A 42 0.99 -1.88 -8.03
C MET A 42 0.21 -1.55 -9.29
N GLU A 43 -0.38 -0.36 -9.42
CA GLU A 43 -1.02 0.11 -10.66
C GLU A 43 -0.03 0.09 -11.84
N ASP A 44 1.15 0.69 -11.69
CA ASP A 44 2.15 0.82 -12.75
C ASP A 44 2.72 -0.53 -13.23
N TYR A 45 2.82 -1.51 -12.32
CA TYR A 45 3.50 -2.78 -12.59
C TYR A 45 2.57 -4.00 -12.74
N SER A 46 1.30 -3.90 -12.35
CA SER A 46 0.34 -5.00 -12.46
C SER A 46 -0.34 -5.04 -13.83
N LYS A 47 -0.94 -6.18 -14.16
CA LYS A 47 -1.89 -6.24 -15.28
C LYS A 47 -3.23 -5.66 -14.81
N PRO A 48 -3.93 -4.84 -15.63
CA PRO A 48 -5.23 -4.27 -15.26
C PRO A 48 -6.26 -5.33 -14.79
N GLU A 49 -6.25 -6.50 -15.43
CA GLU A 49 -7.13 -7.64 -15.10
C GLU A 49 -6.89 -8.18 -13.68
N THR A 50 -5.65 -8.10 -13.19
CA THR A 50 -5.27 -8.59 -11.85
C THR A 50 -5.81 -7.66 -10.77
N LEU A 51 -5.64 -6.34 -10.93
CA LEU A 51 -6.18 -5.36 -9.98
C LEU A 51 -7.71 -5.37 -9.96
N GLN A 52 -8.35 -5.51 -11.14
CA GLN A 52 -9.79 -5.70 -11.24
C GLN A 52 -10.27 -6.96 -10.52
N SER A 53 -9.54 -8.08 -10.64
CA SER A 53 -9.90 -9.33 -9.95
C SER A 53 -9.81 -9.24 -8.42
N MET A 54 -8.99 -8.31 -7.92
CA MET A 54 -8.81 -8.03 -6.50
C MET A 54 -9.73 -6.91 -5.99
N ASN A 55 -10.59 -6.38 -6.87
CA ASN A 55 -11.54 -5.32 -6.58
C ASN A 55 -10.88 -4.06 -5.98
N ILE A 56 -9.68 -3.72 -6.47
CA ILE A 56 -8.99 -2.47 -6.15
C ILE A 56 -9.38 -1.45 -7.21
N ASP A 57 -9.95 -0.32 -6.78
CA ASP A 57 -10.22 0.82 -7.65
C ASP A 57 -9.01 1.76 -7.61
N VAL A 58 -8.14 1.69 -8.62
CA VAL A 58 -6.95 2.56 -8.71
C VAL A 58 -7.24 3.89 -9.39
N ASP A 59 -8.38 4.03 -10.07
CA ASP A 59 -8.75 5.27 -10.79
C ASP A 59 -9.03 6.44 -9.83
N VAL A 60 -9.25 6.15 -8.55
CA VAL A 60 -9.41 7.17 -7.50
C VAL A 60 -8.09 7.73 -6.99
N LEU A 61 -6.95 7.10 -7.32
CA LEU A 61 -5.63 7.53 -6.83
C LEU A 61 -5.15 8.78 -7.57
N GLU A 62 -4.54 9.68 -6.80
CA GLU A 62 -3.95 10.92 -7.29
C GLU A 62 -2.42 10.89 -7.15
N PRO A 63 -1.64 11.66 -7.94
CA PRO A 63 -0.19 11.74 -7.78
C PRO A 63 0.22 12.13 -6.35
N SER A 64 1.12 11.35 -5.75
CA SER A 64 1.51 11.46 -4.34
C SER A 64 2.09 12.82 -3.95
N GLU A 65 2.84 13.47 -4.85
CA GLU A 65 3.46 14.78 -4.60
C GLU A 65 2.42 15.91 -4.40
N SER A 66 1.17 15.72 -4.83
CA SER A 66 0.12 16.74 -4.79
C SER A 66 -0.84 16.66 -3.60
N ILE A 67 -0.69 15.68 -2.72
CA ILE A 67 -1.65 15.42 -1.64
C ILE A 67 -0.96 15.20 -0.28
N ASP A 68 -1.64 15.60 0.79
CA ASP A 68 -1.16 15.36 2.16
C ASP A 68 -1.48 13.93 2.64
N THR A 69 -0.89 13.54 3.78
CA THR A 69 -1.00 12.20 4.33
C THR A 69 -2.44 11.80 4.71
N ILE A 70 -3.25 12.75 5.21
CA ILE A 70 -4.64 12.45 5.55
C ILE A 70 -5.40 12.12 4.26
N ARG A 71 -5.19 12.91 3.21
CA ARG A 71 -5.79 12.66 1.90
C ARG A 71 -5.32 11.33 1.30
N LYS A 72 -4.04 10.98 1.43
CA LYS A 72 -3.50 9.67 1.01
C LYS A 72 -4.23 8.52 1.70
N MET A 73 -4.46 8.62 3.00
CA MET A 73 -5.17 7.60 3.77
C MET A 73 -6.63 7.46 3.31
N GLU A 74 -7.36 8.56 3.09
CA GLU A 74 -8.73 8.53 2.58
C GLU A 74 -8.82 7.90 1.18
N LEU A 75 -7.87 8.24 0.30
CA LEU A 75 -7.82 7.67 -1.05
C LEU A 75 -7.49 6.17 -1.03
N LEU A 76 -6.64 5.71 -0.10
CA LEU A 76 -6.38 4.29 0.10
C LEU A 76 -7.62 3.55 0.58
N GLU A 77 -8.34 4.10 1.55
CA GLU A 77 -9.60 3.52 2.03
C GLU A 77 -10.64 3.42 0.91
N MET A 78 -10.77 4.48 0.10
CA MET A 78 -11.64 4.45 -1.08
C MET A 78 -11.20 3.39 -2.10
N SER A 79 -9.90 3.34 -2.41
CA SER A 79 -9.33 2.40 -3.38
C SER A 79 -9.55 0.95 -2.98
N TYR A 80 -9.47 0.65 -1.69
CA TYR A 80 -9.68 -0.69 -1.15
C TYR A 80 -11.14 -1.01 -0.80
N GLY A 81 -12.06 -0.07 -1.01
CA GLY A 81 -13.47 -0.21 -0.66
C GLY A 81 -13.71 -0.37 0.85
N MET A 82 -12.92 0.31 1.67
CA MET A 82 -13.00 0.28 3.13
C MET A 82 -13.85 1.43 3.67
N GLU A 83 -14.53 1.21 4.80
CA GLU A 83 -15.25 2.26 5.51
C GLU A 83 -14.30 3.06 6.41
N THR A 84 -14.48 4.38 6.43
CA THR A 84 -13.67 5.29 7.26
C THR A 84 -14.20 5.34 8.68
N GLU A 85 -13.65 4.52 9.58
CA GLU A 85 -14.01 4.53 11.01
C GLU A 85 -12.80 4.33 11.93
N GLY A 86 -12.86 4.88 13.15
CA GLY A 86 -11.83 4.70 14.18
C GLY A 86 -10.81 5.84 14.30
N THR A 87 -9.80 5.63 15.14
CA THR A 87 -8.67 6.56 15.30
C THR A 87 -7.73 6.50 14.10
N TYR A 88 -6.85 7.48 13.99
CA TYR A 88 -5.87 7.54 12.92
C TYR A 88 -4.98 6.27 12.88
N GLU A 89 -4.51 5.81 14.04
CA GLU A 89 -3.68 4.60 14.15
C GLU A 89 -4.44 3.30 13.83
N GLU A 90 -5.73 3.23 14.19
CA GLU A 90 -6.59 2.11 13.87
C GLU A 90 -6.79 1.99 12.37
N ARG A 91 -7.08 3.11 11.71
CA ARG A 91 -7.25 3.19 10.25
C ARG A 91 -5.98 2.76 9.50
N VAL A 92 -4.82 3.23 9.93
CA VAL A 92 -3.53 2.81 9.33
C VAL A 92 -3.33 1.30 9.47
N SER A 93 -3.61 0.74 10.64
CA SER A 93 -3.46 -0.71 10.87
C SER A 93 -4.41 -1.52 10.00
N GLN A 94 -5.66 -1.07 9.84
CA GLN A 94 -6.62 -1.72 8.95
C GLN A 94 -6.18 -1.66 7.48
N LEU A 95 -5.60 -0.55 7.03
CA LEU A 95 -5.05 -0.41 5.68
C LEU A 95 -3.88 -1.37 5.44
N GLU A 96 -2.98 -1.53 6.41
CA GLU A 96 -1.89 -2.50 6.32
C GLU A 96 -2.40 -3.94 6.26
N ASP A 97 -3.35 -4.29 7.11
CA ASP A 97 -3.96 -5.62 7.11
C ASP A 97 -4.64 -5.91 5.78
N LYS A 98 -5.34 -4.93 5.21
CA LYS A 98 -5.97 -5.05 3.90
C LYS A 98 -4.95 -5.21 2.78
N MET A 99 -3.88 -4.40 2.77
CA MET A 99 -2.79 -4.52 1.81
C MET A 99 -2.12 -5.91 1.88
N ASN A 100 -1.88 -6.43 3.08
CA ASN A 100 -1.29 -7.76 3.25
C ASN A 100 -2.18 -8.86 2.64
N GLN A 101 -3.50 -8.81 2.88
CA GLN A 101 -4.45 -9.75 2.27
C GLN A 101 -4.43 -9.67 0.74
N LEU A 102 -4.45 -8.45 0.20
CA LEU A 102 -4.39 -8.22 -1.25
C LEU A 102 -3.08 -8.76 -1.84
N MET A 103 -1.95 -8.55 -1.18
CA MET A 103 -0.67 -9.07 -1.62
C MET A 103 -0.61 -10.59 -1.64
N ASP A 104 -1.19 -11.27 -0.64
CA ASP A 104 -1.28 -12.73 -0.61
C ASP A 104 -2.14 -13.25 -1.78
N GLU A 105 -3.29 -12.61 -2.05
CA GLU A 105 -4.15 -12.94 -3.19
C GLU A 105 -3.43 -12.73 -4.53
N TRP A 106 -2.68 -11.63 -4.66
CA TRP A 106 -1.93 -11.32 -5.87
C TRP A 106 -0.88 -12.39 -6.18
N VAL A 107 -0.11 -12.81 -5.18
CA VAL A 107 0.91 -13.86 -5.34
C VAL A 107 0.26 -15.18 -5.78
N LEU A 108 -0.92 -15.53 -5.26
CA LEU A 108 -1.63 -16.74 -5.69
C LEU A 108 -2.08 -16.66 -7.15
N LEU A 109 -2.58 -15.50 -7.58
CA LEU A 109 -3.03 -15.26 -8.95
C LEU A 109 -1.89 -15.26 -9.98
N GLU A 110 -0.71 -14.76 -9.63
CA GLU A 110 0.45 -14.79 -10.55
C GLU A 110 1.05 -16.19 -10.73
N ASN A 111 0.80 -17.11 -9.80
CA ASN A 111 1.32 -18.48 -9.82
C ASN A 111 0.32 -19.52 -10.33
N SER A 112 -0.89 -19.11 -10.75
CA SER A 112 -1.94 -19.99 -11.32
C SER A 112 -1.99 -19.92 -12.85
#